data_AF-A0A1Z9GUF8-F1
#
_entry.id   AF-A0A1Z9GUF8-F1
#
_cell.length_a   1.000
_cell.length_b   1.000
_cell.length_c   1.000
_cell.angle_alpha   90.00
_cell.angle_beta   90.00
_cell.angle_gamma   90.00
#
_symmetry.space_group_name_H-M   'P 1'
#
loop_
_entity.id
_entity.type
_entity.pdbx_description
1 polymer ?
#
loop_
_entity_poly.entity_id
_entity_poly.type
_entity_poly.pdbx_seq_one_letter_code
_entity_poly.pdbx_strand_id
1 'polypeptide(L)'
;MDNNKSSFLNSPVEHIDITSFDSRKIISSMKKMSFVSRETANAADIYNEMLKDKECTIFLTLAGSTSAAGCMNIYKDLVKCNMVDAIVATGASIIDMDFFEA
;
A
#
# COMPACT_ATOMS: atom_id res chain seq x y z
N MET A 1 -35.07 6.76 -18.58
CA MET A 1 -34.23 6.65 -17.38
C MET A 1 -33.11 7.66 -17.55
N ASP A 2 -33.16 8.76 -16.81
CA ASP A 2 -32.08 9.74 -16.82
C ASP A 2 -30.81 9.08 -16.30
N ASN A 3 -29.81 8.95 -17.18
CA ASN A 3 -28.51 8.39 -16.87
C ASN A 3 -27.66 9.43 -16.14
N ASN A 4 -28.07 9.82 -14.92
CA ASN A 4 -27.33 10.80 -14.12
C ASN A 4 -26.12 10.12 -13.44
N LYS A 5 -25.19 9.62 -14.26
CA LYS A 5 -24.01 8.85 -13.85
C LYS A 5 -23.02 9.65 -13.01
N SER A 6 -23.07 10.98 -13.10
CA SER A 6 -22.28 11.90 -12.27
C SER A 6 -22.58 11.75 -10.78
N SER A 7 -23.80 11.33 -10.40
CA SER A 7 -24.14 11.11 -8.98
C SER A 7 -23.31 10.01 -8.30
N PHE A 8 -22.73 9.08 -9.07
CA PHE A 8 -21.86 8.02 -8.54
C PHE A 8 -20.43 8.50 -8.24
N LEU A 9 -20.03 9.69 -8.71
CA LEU A 9 -18.67 10.24 -8.58
C LEU A 9 -18.56 11.35 -7.52
N ASN A 10 -19.56 11.45 -6.63
CA ASN A 10 -19.62 12.52 -5.63
C ASN A 10 -18.67 12.31 -4.43
N SER A 11 -18.09 11.13 -4.28
CA SER A 11 -17.16 10.80 -3.20
C SER A 11 -15.80 10.48 -3.80
N PRO A 12 -14.80 11.37 -3.70
CA PRO A 12 -13.47 11.09 -4.20
C PRO A 12 -12.82 9.97 -3.37
N VAL A 13 -11.91 9.22 -4.01
CA VAL A 13 -11.05 8.29 -3.28
C VAL A 13 -9.99 9.10 -2.53
N GLU A 14 -9.80 8.77 -1.26
CA GLU A 14 -8.76 9.39 -0.42
C GLU A 14 -7.62 8.40 -0.20
N HIS A 15 -6.39 8.90 -0.34
CA HIS A 15 -5.23 8.08 -0.02
C HIS A 15 -5.04 7.97 1.49
N ILE A 16 -4.84 6.74 1.98
CA ILE A 16 -4.59 6.51 3.40
C ILE A 16 -3.27 7.15 3.82
N ASP A 17 -3.30 7.91 4.91
CA ASP A 17 -2.11 8.43 5.59
C ASP A 17 -1.72 7.48 6.73
N ILE A 18 -0.73 6.63 6.49
CA ILE A 18 -0.23 5.67 7.48
C ILE A 18 0.56 6.32 8.62
N THR A 19 0.90 7.60 8.52
CA THR A 19 1.58 8.35 9.58
C THR A 19 0.61 8.92 10.61
N SER A 20 -0.69 8.97 10.27
CA SER A 20 -1.74 9.54 11.13
C SER A 20 -2.17 8.61 12.28
N PHE A 21 -1.79 7.33 12.27
CA PHE A 21 -2.14 6.36 13.31
C PHE A 21 -1.07 5.27 13.52
N ASP A 22 -1.09 4.62 14.69
CA ASP A 22 -0.21 3.48 15.00
C ASP A 22 -0.99 2.15 14.93
N SER A 23 -0.81 1.41 13.82
CA SER A 23 -1.44 0.10 13.60
C SER A 23 -0.67 -1.08 14.20
N ARG A 24 0.52 -0.88 14.77
CA ARG A 24 1.40 -2.00 15.21
C ARG A 24 0.74 -2.89 16.25
N LYS A 25 -0.07 -2.32 17.15
CA LYS A 25 -0.82 -3.08 18.17
C LYS A 25 -1.90 -3.97 17.55
N ILE A 26 -2.54 -3.51 16.47
CA ILE A 26 -3.55 -4.28 15.74
C ILE A 26 -2.86 -5.47 15.06
N ILE A 27 -1.82 -5.22 14.28
CA ILE A 27 -1.05 -6.27 13.58
C ILE A 27 -0.46 -7.28 14.57
N SER A 28 0.10 -6.81 15.70
CA SER A 28 0.64 -7.70 16.74
C SER A 28 -0.42 -8.62 17.35
N SER A 29 -1.66 -8.13 17.51
CA SER A 29 -2.77 -8.92 18.04
C SER A 29 -3.24 -9.98 17.04
N MET A 30 -3.11 -9.72 15.73
CA MET A 30 -3.50 -10.64 14.67
C MET A 30 -2.66 -11.94 14.66
N LYS A 31 -1.47 -11.97 15.27
CA LYS A 31 -0.68 -13.21 15.48
C LYS A 31 -1.46 -14.32 16.19
N LYS A 32 -2.34 -13.93 17.12
CA LYS A 32 -3.15 -14.87 17.92
C LYS A 32 -4.46 -15.27 17.23
N MET A 33 -4.79 -14.66 16.09
CA MET A 33 -6.01 -14.93 15.32
C MET A 33 -5.79 -16.08 14.32
N SER A 34 -6.80 -16.42 13.52
CA SER A 34 -6.76 -17.51 12.53
C SER A 34 -6.73 -16.98 11.09
N PHE A 35 -6.45 -17.86 10.12
CA PHE A 35 -6.47 -17.60 8.68
C PHE A 35 -5.60 -16.40 8.27
N VAL A 36 -6.12 -15.57 7.36
CA VAL A 36 -5.44 -14.41 6.79
C VAL A 36 -4.94 -13.44 7.84
N SER A 37 -5.61 -13.32 8.99
CA SER A 37 -5.14 -12.43 10.05
C SER A 37 -3.75 -12.82 10.57
N ARG A 38 -3.52 -14.12 10.80
CA ARG A 38 -2.21 -14.61 11.25
C ARG A 38 -1.16 -14.46 10.15
N GLU A 39 -1.55 -14.72 8.91
CA GLU A 39 -0.67 -14.56 7.75
C GLU A 39 -0.23 -13.11 7.57
N THR A 40 -1.12 -12.14 7.72
CA THR A 40 -0.77 -10.70 7.69
C THR A 40 0.22 -10.33 8.79
N ALA A 41 0.02 -10.84 10.01
CA ALA A 41 0.95 -10.58 11.11
C ALA A 41 2.34 -11.19 10.87
N ASN A 42 2.37 -12.42 10.33
CA ASN A 42 3.63 -13.08 9.97
C ASN A 42 4.32 -12.36 8.80
N ALA A 43 3.58 -11.91 7.78
CA ALA A 43 4.13 -11.15 6.66
C ALA A 43 4.75 -9.82 7.14
N ALA A 44 4.11 -9.15 8.10
CA ALA A 44 4.66 -7.94 8.72
C ALA A 44 5.96 -8.22 9.50
N ASP A 45 6.05 -9.36 10.20
CA ASP A 45 7.29 -9.77 10.87
C ASP A 45 8.42 -10.04 9.87
N ILE A 46 8.14 -10.81 8.81
CA ILE A 46 9.12 -11.11 7.74
C ILE A 46 9.61 -9.82 7.10
N TYR A 47 8.70 -8.88 6.79
CA TYR A 47 9.10 -7.60 6.22
C TYR A 47 9.99 -6.78 7.17
N ASN A 48 9.72 -6.82 8.48
CA ASN A 48 10.59 -6.19 9.48
C ASN A 48 11.97 -6.86 9.60
N GLU A 49 12.07 -8.16 9.32
CA GLU A 49 13.36 -8.86 9.24
C GLU A 49 14.13 -8.42 7.98
N MET A 50 13.45 -8.36 6.83
CA MET A 50 14.02 -7.85 5.57
C MET A 50 14.57 -6.43 5.74
N LEU A 51 13.83 -5.53 6.40
CA LEU A 51 14.28 -4.14 6.64
C LEU A 51 15.51 -4.02 7.55
N LYS A 52 15.77 -5.03 8.40
CA LYS A 52 16.94 -5.02 9.30
C LYS A 52 18.18 -5.61 8.63
N ASP A 53 17.99 -6.45 7.63
CA ASP A 53 19.06 -7.10 6.90
C ASP A 53 19.58 -6.18 5.78
N LYS A 54 20.82 -5.71 5.93
CA LYS A 54 21.46 -4.79 4.98
C LYS A 54 21.85 -5.46 3.67
N GLU A 55 21.93 -6.79 3.64
CA GLU A 55 22.23 -7.56 2.43
C GLU A 55 20.94 -7.99 1.71
N CYS A 56 19.77 -7.68 2.28
CA CYS A 56 18.48 -7.98 1.67
C CYS A 56 18.08 -6.86 0.69
N THR A 57 17.72 -7.23 -0.53
CA THR A 57 17.12 -6.32 -1.52
C THR A 57 15.61 -6.50 -1.57
N ILE A 58 14.87 -5.41 -1.39
CA ILE A 58 13.41 -5.38 -1.28
C ILE A 58 12.81 -4.88 -2.59
N PHE A 59 12.09 -5.78 -3.28
CA PHE A 59 11.34 -5.48 -4.49
C PHE A 59 9.86 -5.27 -4.16
N LEU A 60 9.34 -4.06 -4.39
CA LEU A 60 7.91 -3.76 -4.29
C LEU A 60 7.23 -3.99 -5.65
N THR A 61 6.34 -4.98 -5.72
CA THR A 61 5.53 -5.21 -6.92
C THR A 61 4.17 -4.54 -6.77
N LEU A 62 3.83 -3.63 -7.69
CA LEU A 62 2.61 -2.83 -7.63
C LEU A 62 1.54 -3.36 -8.58
N ALA A 63 0.35 -3.62 -8.05
CA ALA A 63 -0.85 -3.77 -8.85
C ALA A 63 -1.44 -2.39 -9.14
N GLY A 64 -1.82 -2.10 -10.39
CA GLY A 64 -2.38 -0.78 -10.73
C GLY A 64 -3.67 -0.45 -9.95
N SER A 65 -4.49 -1.44 -9.65
CA SER A 65 -5.75 -1.23 -8.93
C SER A 65 -5.57 -0.67 -7.51
N THR A 66 -4.44 -0.95 -6.84
CA THR A 66 -4.24 -0.50 -5.46
C THR A 66 -3.85 0.97 -5.37
N SER A 67 -3.18 1.52 -6.39
CA SER A 67 -2.92 2.97 -6.48
C SER A 67 -4.24 3.75 -6.56
N ALA A 68 -5.13 3.39 -7.49
CA ALA A 68 -6.48 3.98 -7.61
C ALA A 68 -7.38 3.71 -6.41
N ALA A 69 -7.11 2.66 -5.62
CA ALA A 69 -7.87 2.34 -4.41
C ALA A 69 -7.42 3.12 -3.17
N GLY A 70 -6.48 4.07 -3.29
CA GLY A 70 -6.06 4.92 -2.18
C GLY A 70 -4.71 4.56 -1.55
N CYS A 71 -3.88 3.72 -2.17
CA CYS A 71 -2.59 3.31 -1.57
C CYS A 71 -1.39 4.16 -1.99
N MET A 72 -1.57 5.20 -2.82
CA MET A 72 -0.43 5.93 -3.41
C MET A 72 0.49 6.58 -2.37
N ASN A 73 -0.09 7.15 -1.30
CA ASN A 73 0.69 7.70 -0.18
C ASN A 73 1.55 6.64 0.55
N ILE A 74 1.08 5.39 0.63
CA ILE A 74 1.87 4.30 1.22
C ILE A 74 3.15 4.10 0.41
N TYR A 75 3.06 4.00 -0.91
CA TYR A 75 4.23 3.75 -1.78
C TYR A 75 5.23 4.89 -1.68
N LYS A 76 4.74 6.13 -1.70
CA LYS A 76 5.53 7.34 -1.48
C LYS A 76 6.30 7.27 -0.14
N ASP A 77 5.64 6.90 0.95
CA ASP A 77 6.26 6.85 2.27
C ASP A 77 7.29 5.72 2.39
N LEU A 78 7.01 4.56 1.79
CA LEU A 78 7.96 3.45 1.71
C LEU A 78 9.25 3.85 0.98
N VAL A 79 9.14 4.53 -0.15
CA VAL A 79 10.29 5.04 -0.92
C VAL A 79 11.04 6.10 -0.12
N LYS A 80 10.34 7.09 0.45
CA LYS A 80 10.95 8.18 1.23
C LYS A 80 11.72 7.68 2.45
N CYS A 81 11.25 6.60 3.07
CA CYS A 81 11.88 6.00 4.25
C CYS A 81 12.94 4.94 3.91
N ASN A 82 13.31 4.76 2.63
CA ASN A 82 14.23 3.70 2.15
C ASN A 82 13.80 2.30 2.60
N MET A 83 12.50 2.01 2.52
CA MET A 83 11.92 0.72 2.90
C MET A 83 11.75 -0.24 1.70
N VAL A 84 12.14 0.21 0.51
CA VAL A 84 12.08 -0.50 -0.78
C VAL A 84 13.27 -0.08 -1.63
N ASP A 85 13.90 -1.02 -2.32
CA ASP A 85 15.07 -0.77 -3.16
C ASP A 85 14.72 -0.69 -4.65
N ALA A 86 13.73 -1.45 -5.09
CA ALA A 86 13.27 -1.47 -6.48
C ALA A 86 11.76 -1.64 -6.58
N ILE A 87 11.15 -0.97 -7.56
CA ILE A 87 9.72 -1.07 -7.84
C ILE A 87 9.51 -1.79 -9.17
N VAL A 88 8.60 -2.76 -9.18
CA VAL A 88 8.14 -3.47 -10.38
C VAL A 88 6.67 -3.13 -10.58
N ALA A 89 6.34 -2.44 -11.67
CA ALA A 89 5.00 -1.98 -11.96
C ALA A 89 4.68 -2.07 -13.45
N THR A 90 3.39 -2.02 -13.80
CA THR A 90 2.97 -1.84 -15.19
C THR A 90 3.11 -0.37 -15.59
N GLY A 91 3.21 -0.09 -16.89
CA GLY A 91 3.29 1.29 -17.39
C GLY A 91 2.09 2.15 -16.94
N ALA A 92 0.89 1.57 -16.86
CA ALA A 92 -0.31 2.27 -16.39
C ALA A 92 -0.19 2.73 -14.93
N SER A 93 0.37 1.91 -14.04
CA SER A 93 0.54 2.29 -12.63
C SER A 93 1.46 3.51 -12.45
N ILE A 94 2.45 3.68 -13.33
CA ILE A 94 3.42 4.76 -13.28
C ILE A 94 2.90 6.00 -14.03
N ILE A 95 2.36 5.82 -15.23
CA ILE A 95 1.93 6.95 -16.06
C ILE A 95 0.58 7.48 -15.58
N ASP A 96 -0.40 6.60 -15.37
CA ASP A 96 -1.78 7.03 -15.12
C ASP A 96 -2.01 7.49 -13.68
N MET A 97 -1.37 6.84 -12.71
CA MET A 97 -1.68 7.04 -11.29
C MET A 97 -0.57 7.72 -10.48
N ASP A 98 0.68 7.69 -10.94
CA ASP A 98 1.76 8.46 -10.30
C ASP A 98 1.91 9.82 -10.98
N PHE A 99 2.07 9.83 -12.30
CA PHE A 99 2.37 11.07 -13.02
C PHE A 99 1.16 12.01 -13.20
N PHE A 100 -0.03 11.49 -13.49
CA PHE A 100 -1.23 12.34 -13.68
C PHE A 100 -1.99 12.69 -12.39
N GLU A 101 -1.81 11.93 -11.30
CA GLU A 101 -2.44 12.23 -10.00
C GLU A 101 -1.54 13.07 -9.05
N ALA A 102 -0.35 13.48 -9.51
CA ALA A 102 0.61 14.30 -8.76
C ALA A 102 0.16 15.75 -8.48
#